data_AF-A0AA92DNI8-F1
#
_entry.id   AF-A0AA92DNI8-F1
#
_cell.length_a   1.000
_cell.length_b   1.000
_cell.length_c   1.000
_cell.angle_alpha   90.00
_cell.angle_beta   90.00
_cell.angle_gamma   90.00
#
_symmetry.space_group_name_H-M   'P 1'
#
loop_
_entity.id
_entity.type
_entity.pdbx_description
1 polymer ?
#
loop_
_entity_poly.entity_id
_entity_poly.type
_entity_poly.pdbx_seq_one_letter_code
_entity_poly.pdbx_strand_id
1 'polypeptide(L)'
;MDEDPDAVAIVAARRAGLGEAVEVEPWCRWVWRAWHDLADDRHWRPGGLGPATPCRIPWSVVTAYADRNAVDADLLRTLLHHMDELYLAWWAETSRQSAAQTGGEAGEGA
;
A
#
# COMPACT_ATOMS: atom_id res chain seq x y z
N MET A 1 1.34 -6.45 29.47
CA MET A 1 1.55 -7.20 28.22
C MET A 1 3.05 -7.25 28.06
N ASP A 2 3.65 -8.42 28.29
CA ASP A 2 5.05 -8.65 27.95
C ASP A 2 5.16 -8.66 26.43
N GLU A 3 5.91 -7.72 25.89
CA GLU A 3 6.16 -7.59 24.46
C GLU A 3 7.09 -8.74 24.05
N ASP A 4 6.63 -9.60 23.14
CA ASP A 4 7.37 -10.79 22.70
C ASP A 4 8.73 -10.35 22.09
N PRO A 5 9.87 -10.70 22.71
CA PRO A 5 11.19 -10.28 22.24
C PRO A 5 11.51 -10.79 20.83
N ASP A 6 10.89 -11.90 20.39
CA ASP A 6 11.07 -12.42 19.04
C ASP A 6 10.35 -11.56 18.01
N ALA A 7 9.18 -11.01 18.35
CA ALA A 7 8.45 -10.07 17.48
C ALA A 7 9.24 -8.76 17.26
N VAL A 8 9.86 -8.23 18.31
CA VAL A 8 10.69 -7.02 18.23
C VAL A 8 11.91 -7.24 17.32
N ALA A 9 12.58 -8.39 17.46
CA ALA A 9 13.73 -8.74 16.62
C ALA A 9 13.35 -8.89 15.14
N ILE A 10 12.20 -9.50 14.85
CA ILE A 10 11.68 -9.66 13.49
C ILE A 10 11.37 -8.30 12.85
N VAL A 11 10.73 -7.38 13.59
CA VAL A 11 10.42 -6.04 13.11
C VAL A 11 11.70 -5.23 12.86
N ALA A 12 12.69 -5.33 13.76
CA ALA A 12 13.97 -4.65 13.62
C ALA A 12 14.75 -5.14 12.39
N ALA A 13 14.80 -6.46 12.17
CA ALA A 13 15.43 -7.05 10.99
C ALA A 13 14.72 -6.61 9.69
N ARG A 14 13.38 -6.55 9.70
CA ARG A 14 12.59 -6.07 8.56
C ARG A 14 12.88 -4.59 8.27
N ARG A 15 12.97 -3.74 9.30
CA ARG A 15 13.24 -2.30 9.18
C ARG A 15 14.65 -2.03 8.65
N ALA A 16 15.65 -2.83 9.04
CA ALA A 16 17.03 -2.68 8.56
C ALA A 16 17.19 -2.89 7.04
N GLY A 17 16.27 -3.64 6.41
CA GLY A 17 16.25 -3.85 4.96
C GLY A 17 15.38 -2.87 4.17
N LEU A 18 14.59 -2.03 4.85
CA LEU A 18 13.81 -0.97 4.22
C LEU A 18 14.72 0.27 4.14
N GLY A 19 14.79 0.91 2.98
CA GLY A 19 15.63 2.11 2.78
C GLY A 19 15.25 3.28 3.69
N GLU A 20 15.80 4.47 3.41
CA GLU A 20 15.52 5.68 4.19
C GLU A 20 14.01 5.90 4.34
N ALA A 21 13.56 6.07 5.59
CA ALA A 21 12.15 6.30 5.88
C ALA A 21 11.72 7.63 5.25
N VAL A 22 10.64 7.60 4.47
CA VAL A 22 10.07 8.83 3.90
C VAL A 22 9.55 9.69 5.04
N GLU A 23 10.20 10.83 5.26
CA GLU A 23 9.70 11.85 6.18
C GLU A 23 8.49 12.54 5.57
N VAL A 24 7.32 12.30 6.16
CA VAL A 24 6.06 12.91 5.74
C VAL A 24 5.90 14.24 6.45
N GLU A 25 5.66 15.29 5.66
CA GLU A 25 5.34 16.63 6.16
C GLU A 25 4.27 16.58 7.27
N PRO A 26 4.42 17.31 8.39
CA PRO A 26 3.55 17.19 9.56
C PRO A 26 2.06 17.35 9.25
N TRP A 27 1.71 18.24 8.31
CA TRP A 27 0.33 18.50 7.91
C TRP A 27 -0.30 17.37 7.08
N CYS A 28 0.51 16.51 6.44
CA CYS A 28 0.06 15.34 5.67
C CYS A 28 0.00 14.06 6.49
N ARG A 29 0.60 14.04 7.68
CA ARG A 29 0.80 12.81 8.46
C ARG A 29 -0.51 12.07 8.77
N TRP A 30 -1.61 12.80 8.96
CA TRP A 30 -2.92 12.20 9.22
C TRP A 30 -3.49 11.48 7.98
N VAL A 31 -3.27 12.02 6.78
CA VAL A 31 -3.65 11.37 5.52
C VAL A 31 -2.79 10.14 5.28
N TRP A 32 -1.49 10.26 5.50
CA TRP A 32 -0.55 9.14 5.36
C TRP A 32 -0.96 7.96 6.25
N ARG A 33 -1.33 8.24 7.51
CA ARG A 33 -1.89 7.24 8.42
C ARG A 33 -3.18 6.63 7.87
N ALA A 34 -4.15 7.46 7.46
CA ALA A 34 -5.40 6.98 6.90
C ALA A 34 -5.18 6.07 5.68
N TRP A 35 -4.23 6.40 4.80
CA TRP A 35 -3.91 5.60 3.63
C TRP A 35 -3.37 4.20 3.99
N HIS A 36 -2.56 4.11 5.04
CA HIS A 36 -2.07 2.84 5.56
C HIS A 36 -3.13 2.06 6.35
N ASP A 37 -3.91 2.73 7.20
CA ASP A 37 -4.95 2.11 8.02
C ASP A 37 -6.05 1.48 7.14
N LEU A 38 -6.31 2.06 5.97
CA LEU A 38 -7.31 1.61 5.00
C LEU A 38 -6.73 0.70 3.89
N ALA A 39 -5.45 0.34 3.97
CA ALA A 39 -4.80 -0.42 2.89
C ALA A 39 -5.42 -1.82 2.70
N ASP A 40 -5.83 -2.46 3.80
CA ASP A 40 -6.43 -3.79 3.80
C ASP A 40 -7.90 -3.79 3.33
N ASP A 41 -8.57 -2.62 3.35
CA ASP A 41 -9.93 -2.46 2.84
C ASP A 41 -9.99 -2.38 1.31
N ARG A 42 -8.84 -2.40 0.62
CA ARG A 42 -8.79 -2.39 -0.83
C ARG A 42 -9.39 -3.66 -1.40
N HIS A 43 -10.32 -3.49 -2.32
CA HIS A 43 -10.75 -4.58 -3.17
C HIS A 43 -9.65 -4.95 -4.18
N TRP A 44 -9.65 -6.22 -4.60
CA TRP A 44 -8.72 -6.75 -5.59
C TRP A 44 -9.49 -7.23 -6.81
N ARG A 45 -9.06 -6.79 -7.99
CA ARG A 45 -9.57 -7.31 -9.26
C ARG A 45 -8.75 -8.54 -9.67
N PRO A 46 -9.40 -9.67 -9.99
CA PRO A 46 -8.71 -10.85 -10.47
C PRO A 46 -8.00 -10.55 -11.80
N GLY A 47 -6.75 -10.99 -11.94
CA GLY A 47 -5.91 -10.73 -13.10
C GLY A 47 -6.06 -11.75 -14.25
N GLY A 48 -6.89 -12.78 -14.09
CA GLY A 48 -7.01 -13.87 -15.06
C GLY A 48 -5.69 -14.65 -15.17
N LEU A 49 -4.97 -14.45 -16.28
CA LEU A 49 -3.63 -15.02 -16.51
C LEU A 49 -2.50 -14.14 -15.95
N GLY A 50 -2.80 -12.93 -15.47
CA GLY A 50 -1.85 -12.02 -14.84
C GLY A 50 -2.06 -11.88 -13.33
N PRO A 51 -1.18 -11.12 -12.65
CA PRO A 51 -1.33 -10.85 -11.22
C PRO A 51 -2.63 -10.09 -10.92
N ALA A 52 -3.21 -10.36 -9.75
CA ALA A 52 -4.33 -9.57 -9.25
C ALA A 52 -3.92 -8.09 -9.14
N THR A 53 -4.85 -7.19 -9.43
CA THR A 53 -4.59 -5.75 -9.41
C THR A 53 -5.43 -5.09 -8.32
N PRO A 54 -4.82 -4.29 -7.43
CA PRO A 54 -5.57 -3.60 -6.39
C PRO A 54 -6.49 -2.54 -7.01
N CYS A 55 -7.61 -2.30 -6.36
CA CYS A 55 -8.47 -1.16 -6.60
C CYS A 55 -8.08 0.02 -5.70
N ARG A 56 -8.71 1.16 -5.98
CA ARG A 56 -8.72 2.29 -5.05
C ARG A 56 -9.45 1.91 -3.75
N ILE A 57 -9.13 2.61 -2.67
CA ILE A 57 -9.86 2.47 -1.41
C ILE A 57 -11.34 2.82 -1.65
N PRO A 58 -12.30 1.98 -1.21
CA PRO A 58 -13.72 2.26 -1.41
C PRO A 58 -14.17 3.57 -0.73
N TRP A 59 -14.98 4.37 -1.43
CA TRP A 59 -15.45 5.67 -0.92
C TRP A 59 -16.18 5.55 0.44
N SER A 60 -16.96 4.48 0.62
CA SER A 60 -17.74 4.25 1.84
C SER A 60 -16.85 4.04 3.06
N VAL A 61 -15.71 3.37 2.88
CA VAL A 61 -14.71 3.15 3.92
C VAL A 61 -14.02 4.47 4.29
N VAL A 62 -13.68 5.29 3.28
CA VAL A 62 -13.12 6.63 3.51
C VAL A 62 -14.09 7.51 4.30
N THR A 63 -15.37 7.53 3.93
CA THR A 63 -16.39 8.28 4.67
C THR A 63 -16.50 7.81 6.13
N ALA A 64 -16.57 6.49 6.36
CA ALA A 64 -16.64 5.95 7.71
C ALA A 64 -15.38 6.25 8.56
N TYR A 65 -14.21 6.28 7.93
CA TYR A 65 -12.97 6.69 8.59
C TYR A 65 -13.00 8.19 8.94
N ALA A 66 -13.46 9.02 8.00
CA ALA A 66 -13.57 10.46 8.20
C ALA A 66 -14.50 10.80 9.38
N ASP A 67 -15.68 10.18 9.42
CA ASP A 67 -16.65 10.34 10.50
C ASP A 67 -16.07 9.95 11.87
N ARG A 68 -15.39 8.81 11.94
CA ARG A 68 -14.78 8.29 13.18
C ARG A 68 -13.69 9.21 13.73
N ASN A 69 -12.95 9.87 12.84
CA ASN A 69 -11.81 10.71 13.19
C ASN A 69 -12.15 12.22 13.20
N ALA A 70 -13.41 12.57 12.95
CA ALA A 70 -13.89 13.95 12.85
C ALA A 70 -13.06 14.82 11.87
N VAL A 71 -12.74 14.27 10.70
CA VAL A 71 -12.03 14.97 9.62
C VAL A 71 -12.94 15.20 8.41
N ASP A 72 -12.58 16.16 7.56
CA ASP A 72 -13.30 16.44 6.33
C ASP A 72 -13.20 15.26 5.34
N ALA A 73 -14.34 14.64 5.04
CA ALA A 73 -14.42 13.47 4.18
C ALA A 73 -14.05 13.76 2.71
N ASP A 74 -14.38 14.94 2.20
CA ASP A 74 -14.07 15.33 0.83
C ASP A 74 -12.59 15.64 0.65
N LEU A 75 -12.00 16.31 1.63
CA LEU A 75 -10.56 16.55 1.67
C LEU A 75 -9.79 15.22 1.78
N LEU A 76 -10.17 14.35 2.72
CA LEU A 76 -9.54 13.04 2.89
C LEU A 76 -9.64 12.22 1.60
N ARG A 77 -10.82 12.14 1.00
CA ARG A 77 -11.05 11.42 -0.27
C ARG A 77 -10.18 11.96 -1.39
N THR A 78 -10.06 13.28 -1.52
CA THR A 78 -9.23 13.93 -2.55
C THR A 78 -7.75 13.56 -2.38
N LEU A 79 -7.24 13.63 -1.14
CA LEU A 79 -5.83 13.34 -0.87
C LEU A 79 -5.53 11.84 -1.05
N LEU A 80 -6.40 10.95 -0.57
CA LEU A 80 -6.26 9.50 -0.80
C LEU A 80 -6.33 9.13 -2.28
N HIS A 81 -7.12 9.86 -3.08
CA HIS A 81 -7.18 9.63 -4.53
C HIS A 81 -5.83 9.82 -5.20
N HIS A 82 -5.12 10.90 -4.88
CA HIS A 82 -3.80 11.19 -5.44
C HIS A 82 -2.74 10.21 -4.95
N MET A 83 -2.81 9.79 -3.69
CA MET A 83 -1.94 8.72 -3.17
C MET A 83 -2.19 7.40 -3.91
N ASP A 84 -3.45 7.06 -4.17
CA ASP A 84 -3.84 5.86 -4.91
C ASP A 84 -3.38 5.90 -6.36
N GLU A 85 -3.36 7.07 -7.01
CA GLU A 85 -2.81 7.20 -8.37
C GLU A 85 -1.35 6.78 -8.43
N LEU A 86 -0.54 7.26 -7.48
CA LEU A 86 0.88 6.89 -7.38
C LEU A 86 1.06 5.41 -7.08
N TYR A 87 0.29 4.88 -6.12
CA TYR A 87 0.35 3.48 -5.74
C TYR A 87 -0.04 2.54 -6.89
N LEU A 88 -1.12 2.84 -7.60
CA LEU A 88 -1.58 2.02 -8.72
C LEU A 88 -0.59 2.06 -9.90
N ALA A 89 0.01 3.22 -10.17
CA ALA A 89 1.05 3.35 -11.18
C ALA A 89 2.30 2.52 -10.81
N TRP A 90 2.75 2.64 -9.55
CA TRP A 90 3.85 1.83 -9.02
C TRP A 90 3.54 0.34 -9.09
N TRP A 91 2.36 -0.10 -8.64
CA TRP A 91 1.95 -1.50 -8.68
C TRP A 91 1.96 -2.06 -10.11
N ALA A 92 1.45 -1.31 -11.07
CA ALA A 92 1.43 -1.71 -12.47
C ALA A 92 2.85 -1.88 -13.03
N GLU A 93 3.77 -1.00 -12.66
CA GLU A 93 5.19 -1.10 -13.05
C GLU A 93 5.88 -2.30 -12.38
N THR A 94 5.76 -2.45 -11.07
CA THR A 94 6.35 -3.57 -10.33
C THR A 94 5.81 -4.92 -10.82
N SER A 95 4.51 -5.01 -11.09
CA SER A 95 3.90 -6.23 -11.64
C SER A 95 4.46 -6.60 -13.01
N ARG A 96 4.72 -5.62 -13.88
CA ARG A 96 5.37 -5.85 -15.18
C ARG A 96 6.80 -6.33 -15.02
N GLN A 97 7.57 -5.69 -14.15
CA GLN A 97 8.96 -6.05 -13.90
C GLN A 97 9.09 -7.46 -13.33
N SER A 98 8.25 -7.83 -12.37
CA SER A 98 8.22 -9.19 -11.81
C SER A 98 7.85 -10.23 -12.87
N ALA A 99 6.86 -9.95 -13.72
CA ALA A 99 6.49 -10.86 -14.81
C ALA A 99 7.64 -11.04 -15.84
N ALA A 100 8.37 -9.97 -16.15
CA ALA A 100 9.52 -10.03 -17.07
C ALA A 100 10.68 -10.86 -16.50
N GLN A 101 10.96 -10.76 -15.20
CA GLN A 101 12.00 -11.54 -14.53
C GLN A 101 11.66 -13.04 -14.52
N THR A 102 10.42 -13.40 -14.17
CA THR A 102 9.97 -14.80 -14.17
C THR A 102 9.90 -15.42 -15.58
N GLY A 103 9.61 -14.61 -16.61
CA GLY A 103 9.62 -15.06 -18.01
C GLY A 103 11.02 -15.25 -18.62
N GLY A 104 12.03 -14.53 -18.10
CA GLY A 104 13.42 -14.62 -18.57
C GLY A 104 14.15 -15.89 -18.13
N GLU A 105 13.88 -16.39 -16.92
CA GLU A 105 14.51 -17.60 -16.38
C GLU A 105 14.02 -18.89 -17.05
N ALA A 106 12.86 -18.87 -17.71
CA ALA A 106 12.31 -20.04 -18.42
C ALA A 106 12.88 -20.24 -19.84
N GLY A 107 13.72 -19.33 -20.33
CA GLY A 107 14.26 -19.33 -21.70
C GLY A 107 15.69 -19.86 -21.85
N GLU A 108 16.41 -20.14 -20.76
CA GLU A 108 17.82 -20.58 -20.78
C GLU A 108 17.91 -22.07 -20.45
N GLY A 109 17.39 -22.90 -21.36
CA GLY A 109 17.33 -24.35 -21.18
C GLY A 109 16.69 -25.07 -22.36
N ALA A 110 17.18 -24.82 -23.58
CA ALA A 110 16.85 -25.61 -24.77
C ALA A 110 18.11 -25.82 -25.63
#